data_AF-I3RC40-F1
#
_entry.id   AF-I3RC40-F1
#
_cell.length_a   1.000
_cell.length_b   1.000
_cell.length_c   1.000
_cell.angle_alpha   90.00
_cell.angle_beta   90.00
_cell.angle_gamma   90.00
#
_symmetry.space_group_name_H-M   'P 1'
#
loop_
_entity.id
_entity.type
_entity.pdbx_description
1 polymer ?
#
loop_
_entity_poly.entity_id
_entity_poly.type
_entity_poly.pdbx_seq_one_letter_code
_entity_poly.pdbx_strand_id
1 'polypeptide(L)'
;MVWKLTREEVFWLFILAVWVYNAFALLDLFNITRIQGALFYILTSLPPIFMFLYIIAKPPEPNFMTVVKVGGTSVAILSILAGIHAYMH
;
A
#
# COMPACT_ATOMS: atom_id res chain seq x y z
N MET A 1 -3.76 23.47 -12.49
CA MET A 1 -2.38 22.97 -12.27
C MET A 1 -2.43 21.45 -12.37
N VAL A 2 -2.24 20.89 -13.58
CA VAL A 2 -2.32 19.44 -13.77
C VAL A 2 -1.01 18.85 -13.26
N TRP A 3 -1.09 18.21 -12.10
CA TRP A 3 0.02 17.50 -11.49
C TRP A 3 0.59 16.50 -12.53
N LYS A 4 1.87 16.65 -12.88
CA LYS A 4 2.58 15.75 -13.81
C LYS A 4 3.00 14.46 -13.08
N LEU A 5 2.06 13.77 -12.45
CA LEU A 5 2.36 12.47 -11.87
C LEU A 5 2.55 11.44 -12.98
N THR A 6 3.66 10.72 -12.90
CA THR A 6 3.99 9.58 -13.75
C THR A 6 3.47 8.29 -13.13
N ARG A 7 3.23 7.27 -13.96
CA ARG A 7 2.78 5.94 -13.49
C ARG A 7 3.80 5.30 -12.55
N GLU A 8 5.09 5.53 -12.80
CA GLU A 8 6.17 5.10 -11.91
C GLU A 8 6.09 5.75 -10.53
N GLU A 9 5.85 7.07 -10.44
CA GLU A 9 5.67 7.76 -9.17
C GLU A 9 4.41 7.26 -8.43
N VAL A 10 3.30 7.04 -9.14
CA VAL A 10 2.08 6.47 -8.53
C VAL A 10 2.37 5.07 -7.97
N PHE A 11 3.12 4.25 -8.69
CA PHE A 11 3.53 2.92 -8.22
C PHE A 11 4.34 3.02 -6.93
N TRP A 12 5.37 3.88 -6.88
CA TRP A 12 6.19 4.02 -5.68
C TRP A 12 5.41 4.60 -4.49
N LEU A 13 4.48 5.52 -4.73
CA LEU A 13 3.58 6.03 -3.69
C LEU A 13 2.66 4.93 -3.15
N PHE A 14 2.15 4.06 -4.01
CA PHE A 14 1.39 2.89 -3.59
C PHE A 14 2.24 1.95 -2.72
N ILE A 15 3.46 1.63 -3.16
CA ILE A 15 4.40 0.80 -2.38
C ILE A 15 4.68 1.44 -1.02
N LEU A 16 4.97 2.74 -0.98
CA LEU A 16 5.21 3.46 0.27
C LEU A 16 4.00 3.35 1.21
N ALA A 17 2.79 3.54 0.70
CA ALA A 17 1.57 3.44 1.50
C ALA A 17 1.36 2.03 2.06
N VAL A 18 1.64 0.99 1.27
CA VAL A 18 1.62 -0.41 1.73
C VAL A 18 2.66 -0.65 2.84
N TRP A 19 3.86 -0.11 2.71
CA TRP A 19 4.89 -0.27 3.75
C TRP A 19 4.60 0.50 5.02
N VAL A 20 4.01 1.69 4.91
CA VAL A 20 3.49 2.45 6.05
C VAL A 20 2.43 1.63 6.79
N TYR A 21 1.49 1.01 6.06
CA TYR A 21 0.55 0.06 6.67
C TYR A 21 1.28 -1.05 7.41
N ASN A 22 2.23 -1.73 6.75
CA ASN A 22 2.92 -2.87 7.33
C ASN A 22 3.67 -2.50 8.60
N ALA A 23 4.31 -1.33 8.63
CA ALA A 23 4.98 -0.82 9.82
C ALA A 23 3.99 -0.60 10.96
N PHE A 24 2.84 0.02 10.68
CA PHE A 24 1.78 0.22 11.67
C PHE A 24 1.20 -1.10 12.17
N ALA A 25 0.90 -2.05 11.28
CA ALA A 25 0.44 -3.39 11.66
C ALA A 25 1.47 -4.11 12.55
N LEU A 26 2.76 -3.98 12.26
CA LEU A 26 3.83 -4.53 13.13
C LEU A 26 3.85 -3.87 14.51
N LEU A 27 3.72 -2.55 14.60
CA LEU A 27 3.67 -1.85 15.89
C LEU A 27 2.46 -2.31 16.73
N ASP A 28 1.34 -2.58 16.07
CA ASP A 28 0.14 -3.14 16.70
C ASP A 28 0.37 -4.58 17.19
N LEU A 29 0.99 -5.42 16.36
CA LEU A 29 1.42 -6.79 16.73
C LEU A 29 2.32 -6.83 17.97
N PHE A 30 3.22 -5.85 18.12
CA PHE A 30 4.10 -5.72 19.28
C PHE A 30 3.44 -5.02 20.48
N ASN A 31 2.13 -4.74 20.44
CA ASN A 31 1.38 -4.00 21.47
C ASN A 31 1.95 -2.59 21.76
N ILE A 32 2.68 -1.98 20.81
CA ILE A 32 3.24 -0.63 20.96
C ILE A 32 2.16 0.42 20.68
N THR A 33 1.28 0.16 19.70
CA THR A 33 0.15 1.02 19.33
C THR A 33 -1.11 0.19 19.17
N ARG A 34 -2.32 0.75 19.31
CA ARG A 34 -3.57 0.05 18.98
C ARG A 34 -4.22 0.68 17.75
N ILE A 35 -4.33 -0.09 16.68
CA ILE A 35 -4.93 0.36 15.43
C ILE A 35 -6.41 -0.02 15.43
N GLN A 36 -7.24 0.94 15.83
CA GLN A 36 -8.70 0.76 15.76
C GLN A 36 -9.21 1.01 14.33
N GLY A 37 -10.31 0.31 13.98
CA GLY A 37 -10.79 0.04 12.61
C GLY A 37 -10.86 1.21 11.61
N ALA A 38 -10.85 2.47 12.03
CA ALA A 38 -10.76 3.62 11.12
C ALA A 38 -9.51 3.59 10.23
N LEU A 39 -8.35 3.20 10.77
CA LEU A 39 -7.11 3.04 9.99
C LEU A 39 -7.25 1.91 8.96
N PHE A 40 -7.85 0.78 9.35
CA PHE A 40 -8.13 -0.33 8.44
C PHE A 40 -9.04 0.09 7.26
N TYR A 41 -10.08 0.88 7.52
CA TYR A 41 -10.98 1.41 6.48
C TYR A 41 -10.28 2.41 5.54
N ILE A 42 -9.46 3.31 6.08
CA ILE A 42 -8.66 4.24 5.25
C ILE A 42 -7.74 3.44 4.33
N LEU A 43 -7.08 2.41 4.86
CA LEU A 43 -6.09 1.65 4.13
C LEU A 43 -6.72 0.73 3.06
N THR A 44 -7.92 0.21 3.30
CA THR A 44 -8.69 -0.54 2.27
C THR A 44 -9.23 0.36 1.15
N SER A 45 -9.37 1.67 1.39
CA SER A 45 -9.74 2.64 0.33
C SER A 45 -8.56 3.14 -0.51
N LEU A 46 -7.31 2.88 -0.11
CA LEU A 46 -6.13 3.32 -0.87
C LEU A 46 -6.00 2.65 -2.25
N PRO A 47 -6.21 1.34 -2.43
CA PRO A 47 -6.08 0.70 -3.74
C PRO A 47 -6.93 1.35 -4.87
N PRO A 48 -8.24 1.64 -4.69
CA PRO A 48 -9.02 2.29 -5.74
C PRO A 48 -8.54 3.73 -6.01
N ILE A 49 -8.04 4.46 -5.00
CA ILE A 49 -7.46 5.80 -5.18
C ILE A 49 -6.19 5.72 -6.03
N PHE A 50 -5.27 4.81 -5.69
CA PHE A 50 -4.03 4.63 -6.46
C PHE A 50 -4.29 4.10 -7.88
N MET A 51 -5.30 3.25 -8.07
CA MET A 51 -5.73 2.81 -9.40
C MET A 51 -6.22 3.98 -10.24
N PHE A 52 -7.07 4.85 -9.69
CA PHE A 52 -7.54 6.04 -10.38
C PHE A 52 -6.37 6.96 -10.75
N LEU A 53 -5.46 7.22 -9.81
CA LEU A 53 -4.25 8.01 -10.04
C LEU A 53 -3.37 7.39 -11.15
N TYR A 54 -3.25 6.06 -11.18
CA TYR A 54 -2.44 5.35 -12.17
C TYR A 54 -3.02 5.47 -13.58
N ILE A 55 -4.35 5.41 -13.72
CA ILE A 55 -5.04 5.55 -15.02
C ILE A 55 -4.82 6.94 -15.62
N ILE A 56 -4.90 7.99 -14.79
CA ILE A 56 -4.73 9.38 -15.25
C ILE A 56 -3.25 9.81 -15.35
N ALA A 57 -2.34 9.04 -14.76
CA ALA A 57 -0.91 9.34 -14.76
C ALA A 57 -0.27 9.11 -16.14
N LYS A 58 0.74 9.92 -16.43
CA LYS A 58 1.48 9.86 -17.69
C LYS A 58 2.59 8.79 -17.65
N PRO A 59 3.09 8.36 -18.81
CA PRO A 59 4.34 7.59 -18.87
C PRO A 59 5.50 8.35 -18.18
N PRO A 60 6.58 7.66 -17.76
CA PRO A 60 6.87 6.24 -17.99
C PRO A 60 6.12 5.28 -17.06
N GLU A 61 5.97 4.03 -17.52
CA GLU A 61 5.48 2.92 -16.69
C GLU A 61 6.60 2.37 -15.81
N PRO A 62 6.29 1.92 -14.59
CA PRO A 62 7.27 1.23 -13.75
C PRO A 62 7.77 -0.05 -14.46
N ASN A 63 9.03 -0.38 -14.25
CA ASN A 63 9.62 -1.60 -14.79
C ASN A 63 8.82 -2.85 -14.35
N PHE A 64 8.43 -3.70 -15.29
CA PHE A 64 7.63 -4.90 -15.02
C PHE A 64 8.24 -5.81 -13.95
N MET A 65 9.56 -6.02 -13.98
CA MET A 65 10.26 -6.82 -12.98
C MET A 65 10.17 -6.19 -11.59
N THR A 66 10.24 -4.86 -11.50
CA THR A 66 10.04 -4.12 -10.24
C THR A 66 8.61 -4.26 -9.74
N VAL A 67 7.60 -4.17 -10.62
CA VAL A 67 6.20 -4.36 -10.24
C VAL A 67 5.98 -5.75 -9.65
N VAL A 68 6.47 -6.80 -10.32
CA VAL A 68 6.31 -8.19 -9.85
C VAL A 68 7.07 -8.42 -8.54
N LYS A 69 8.34 -8.03 -8.47
CA LYS A 69 9.17 -8.31 -7.29
C LYS A 69 8.81 -7.42 -6.11
N VAL A 70 8.85 -6.11 -6.29
CA VAL A 70 8.61 -5.16 -5.19
C VAL A 70 7.13 -5.06 -4.89
N GLY A 71 6.29 -4.88 -5.91
CA GLY A 71 4.83 -4.82 -5.73
C GLY A 71 4.27 -6.13 -5.20
N GLY A 72 4.59 -7.25 -5.84
CA GLY A 72 4.14 -8.58 -5.40
C GLY A 72 4.57 -8.90 -3.96
N THR A 73 5.85 -8.67 -3.61
CA THR A 73 6.33 -8.91 -2.24
C THR A 73 5.66 -7.99 -1.22
N SER A 74 5.49 -6.71 -1.54
CA SER A 74 4.87 -5.73 -0.62
C SER A 74 3.41 -6.11 -0.32
N VAL A 75 2.65 -6.50 -1.35
CA VAL A 75 1.26 -6.96 -1.21
C VAL A 75 1.19 -8.30 -0.47
N ALA A 76 2.11 -9.24 -0.74
CA ALA A 76 2.16 -10.51 -0.02
C ALA A 76 2.39 -10.30 1.49
N ILE A 77 3.34 -9.43 1.87
CA ILE A 77 3.58 -9.07 3.28
C ILE A 77 2.34 -8.44 3.90
N LEU A 78 1.69 -7.52 3.18
CA LEU A 78 0.43 -6.89 3.62
C LEU A 78 -0.64 -7.94 3.90
N SER A 79 -0.86 -8.90 2.99
CA SER A 79 -1.84 -9.97 3.16
C SER A 79 -1.54 -10.85 4.37
N ILE A 80 -0.26 -11.19 4.60
CA ILE A 80 0.16 -11.97 5.77
C ILE A 80 -0.13 -11.20 7.06
N LEU A 81 0.32 -9.94 7.16
CA LEU A 81 0.13 -9.13 8.37
C LEU A 81 -1.34 -8.86 8.64
N ALA A 82 -2.13 -8.58 7.60
CA ALA A 82 -3.58 -8.41 7.74
C ALA A 82 -4.26 -9.70 8.22
N GLY A 83 -3.85 -10.86 7.71
CA GLY A 83 -4.37 -12.16 8.16
C GLY A 83 -4.04 -12.48 9.62
N ILE A 84 -2.81 -12.19 10.06
CA ILE A 84 -2.40 -12.36 11.47
C ILE A 84 -3.20 -11.39 12.36
N HIS A 85 -3.31 -10.12 11.97
CA HIS A 85 -4.09 -9.13 12.71
C HIS A 85 -5.57 -9.53 12.84
N ALA A 86 -6.20 -10.00 11.76
CA ALA A 86 -7.57 -10.49 11.78
C ALA A 86 -7.77 -11.79 12.58
N TYR A 87 -6.71 -12.56 12.85
CA TYR A 87 -6.77 -13.76 13.69
C TYR A 87 -6.64 -13.43 15.19
N MET A 88 -5.94 -12.35 15.55
CA MET A 88 -5.72 -11.98 16.95
C MET A 88 -6.77 -11.04 17.53
N HIS A 89 -7.60 -10.43 16.67
CA HIS A 89 -8.72 -9.57 17.03
C HIS A 89 -10.04 -10.21 16.64
#